data_AF-A0A4Q3U6P3-F1
#
_entry.id   AF-A0A4Q3U6P3-F1
#
_cell.length_a   1.000
_cell.length_b   1.000
_cell.length_c   1.000
_cell.angle_alpha   90.00
_cell.angle_beta   90.00
_cell.angle_gamma   90.00
#
_symmetry.space_group_name_H-M   'P 1'
#
loop_
_entity.id
_entity.type
_entity.pdbx_description
1 polymer ?
#
loop_
_entity_poly.entity_id
_entity_poly.type
_entity_poly.pdbx_seq_one_letter_code
_entity_poly.pdbx_strand_id
1 'polypeptide(L)'
;MNYFIFSTGGDWDTTSLYLNGENFPAQRLLIQIETGRDYDGDPRRGGLSNGGQATALVLPEQSGAGEWAIFPGKIDLEFPTHKVTIENQSPSFAIELTKVWLDNQEVSHELLDLMIDINAIDNQVSAYLTLFRPKLFGADEVATYTLI
;
A
#
# COMPACT_ATOMS: atom_id res chain seq x y z
N MET A 1 8.21 -13.40 -9.71
CA MET A 1 7.33 -12.40 -9.08
C MET A 1 8.21 -11.50 -8.24
N ASN A 2 7.94 -10.20 -8.25
CA ASN A 2 8.77 -9.26 -7.49
C ASN A 2 8.51 -9.44 -5.99
N TYR A 3 9.55 -9.45 -5.18
CA TYR A 3 9.42 -9.37 -3.74
C TYR A 3 10.18 -8.16 -3.21
N PHE A 4 9.44 -7.14 -2.81
CA PHE A 4 10.00 -5.93 -2.23
C PHE A 4 9.92 -5.99 -0.70
N ILE A 5 10.94 -5.44 -0.04
CA ILE A 5 10.93 -5.19 1.39
C ILE A 5 11.30 -3.73 1.59
N PHE A 6 10.40 -2.98 2.20
CA PHE A 6 10.60 -1.58 2.56
C PHE A 6 10.64 -1.47 4.07
N SER A 7 11.59 -0.72 4.60
CA SER A 7 11.68 -0.44 6.04
C SER A 7 12.06 1.01 6.25
N THR A 8 11.39 1.69 7.19
CA THR A 8 11.66 3.07 7.54
C THR A 8 11.50 3.31 9.04
N GLY A 9 12.36 4.16 9.60
CA GLY A 9 12.22 4.71 10.96
C GLY A 9 11.31 5.94 11.02
N GLY A 10 10.70 6.35 9.90
CA GLY A 10 9.85 7.54 9.79
C GLY A 10 10.56 8.76 9.18
N ASP A 11 11.80 8.59 8.73
CA ASP A 11 12.56 9.60 7.98
C ASP A 11 13.32 8.97 6.80
N TRP A 12 13.86 9.82 5.92
CA TRP A 12 14.59 9.35 4.73
C TRP A 12 15.90 8.64 5.08
N ASP A 13 16.62 9.14 6.07
CA ASP A 13 17.94 8.61 6.46
C ASP A 13 17.84 7.18 7.02
N THR A 14 16.67 6.79 7.51
CA THR A 14 16.37 5.45 8.03
C THR A 14 15.59 4.58 7.04
N THR A 15 15.38 5.05 5.81
CA THR A 15 14.59 4.32 4.81
C THR A 15 15.46 3.41 3.95
N SER A 16 15.01 2.17 3.77
CA SER A 16 15.66 1.17 2.91
C SER A 16 14.64 0.42 2.09
N LEU A 17 15.01 0.07 0.85
CA LEU A 17 14.22 -0.75 -0.06
C LEU A 17 15.09 -1.88 -0.60
N TYR A 18 14.53 -3.08 -0.60
CA TYR A 18 15.16 -4.28 -1.14
C TYR A 18 14.24 -4.90 -2.19
N LEU A 19 14.84 -5.45 -3.25
CA LEU A 19 14.16 -6.27 -4.25
C LEU A 19 14.81 -7.64 -4.29
N ASN A 20 14.04 -8.68 -3.98
CA ASN A 20 14.49 -10.08 -3.95
C ASN A 20 15.74 -10.32 -3.07
N GLY A 21 15.90 -9.53 -2.01
CA GLY A 21 17.01 -9.63 -1.05
C GLY A 21 18.22 -8.74 -1.37
N GLU A 22 18.22 -8.04 -2.51
CA GLU A 22 19.27 -7.08 -2.87
C GLU A 22 18.81 -5.65 -2.60
N ASN A 23 19.72 -4.77 -2.21
CA ASN A 23 19.41 -3.35 -2.02
C ASN A 23 18.94 -2.76 -3.37
N PHE A 24 17.82 -2.04 -3.34
CA PHE A 24 17.23 -1.41 -4.51
C PHE A 24 17.17 0.12 -4.29
N PRO A 25 18.15 0.88 -4.81
CA PRO A 25 18.17 2.33 -4.69
C PRO A 25 16.99 2.96 -5.44
N ALA A 26 16.13 3.66 -4.70
CA ALA A 26 14.93 4.28 -5.23
C ALA A 26 14.75 5.71 -4.70
N GLN A 27 14.24 6.58 -5.55
CA GLN A 27 13.84 7.94 -5.22
C GLN A 27 12.38 8.03 -4.79
N ARG A 28 11.53 7.08 -5.22
CA ARG A 28 10.13 7.03 -4.82
C ARG A 28 9.59 5.62 -4.70
N LEU A 29 8.78 5.38 -3.67
CA LEU A 29 7.86 4.26 -3.55
C LEU A 29 6.44 4.83 -3.44
N LEU A 30 5.57 4.47 -4.39
CA LEU A 30 4.16 4.83 -4.36
C LEU A 30 3.31 3.56 -4.37
N ILE A 31 2.45 3.42 -3.39
CA ILE A 31 1.40 2.40 -3.34
C ILE A 31 0.10 3.11 -2.97
N GLN A 32 -0.85 3.05 -3.88
CA GLN A 32 -2.18 3.60 -3.70
C GLN A 32 -3.20 2.52 -4.03
N ILE A 33 -4.07 2.20 -3.08
CA ILE A 33 -5.20 1.31 -3.28
C ILE A 33 -6.43 2.05 -2.77
N GLU A 34 -7.44 2.15 -3.61
CA GLU A 34 -8.70 2.79 -3.30
C GLU A 34 -9.84 1.85 -3.65
N THR A 35 -10.69 1.60 -2.67
CA THR A 35 -11.86 0.74 -2.81
C THR A 35 -13.02 1.35 -2.04
N GLY A 36 -14.24 0.90 -2.33
CA GLY A 36 -15.37 1.18 -1.45
C GLY A 36 -15.78 2.63 -1.28
N ARG A 37 -15.42 3.54 -2.18
CA ARG A 37 -15.96 4.91 -2.19
C ARG A 37 -17.05 5.02 -3.25
N ASP A 38 -18.07 5.82 -3.00
CA ASP A 38 -19.05 6.17 -4.03
C ASP A 38 -18.56 7.35 -4.89
N TYR A 39 -19.43 7.83 -5.78
CA TYR A 39 -19.09 8.89 -6.72
C TYR A 39 -18.77 10.23 -6.05
N ASP A 40 -19.33 10.48 -4.86
CA ASP A 40 -19.09 11.69 -4.09
C ASP A 40 -17.87 11.56 -3.16
N GLY A 41 -17.21 10.40 -3.19
CA GLY A 41 -16.05 10.08 -2.37
C GLY A 41 -16.42 9.59 -0.97
N ASP A 42 -17.71 9.41 -0.67
CA ASP A 42 -18.14 8.96 0.65
C ASP A 42 -17.80 7.48 0.87
N PRO A 43 -17.38 7.10 2.09
CA PRO A 43 -17.13 5.70 2.42
C PRO A 43 -18.41 4.86 2.25
N ARG A 44 -18.28 3.79 1.48
CA ARG A 44 -19.22 2.68 1.36
C ARG A 44 -18.51 1.37 1.68
N ARG A 45 -19.28 0.28 1.67
CA ARG A 45 -18.76 -1.06 1.82
C ARG A 45 -17.70 -1.36 0.74
N GLY A 46 -16.43 -1.27 1.15
CA GLY A 46 -15.25 -1.52 0.33
C GLY A 46 -14.77 -2.95 0.37
N GLY A 47 -13.45 -3.10 0.25
CA GLY A 47 -12.77 -4.38 0.13
C GLY A 47 -12.40 -4.71 -1.30
N LEU A 48 -11.21 -5.30 -1.45
CA LEU A 48 -10.59 -5.62 -2.73
C LEU A 48 -11.48 -6.53 -3.60
N SER A 49 -12.28 -7.39 -2.98
CA SER A 49 -13.23 -8.28 -3.68
C SER A 49 -14.38 -7.55 -4.39
N ASN A 50 -14.63 -6.28 -4.05
CA ASN A 50 -15.68 -5.46 -4.67
C ASN A 50 -15.12 -4.54 -5.78
N GLY A 51 -13.86 -4.74 -6.16
CA GLY A 51 -13.15 -3.91 -7.13
C GLY A 51 -12.57 -2.63 -6.51
N GLY A 52 -11.97 -1.81 -7.36
CA GLY A 52 -11.33 -0.57 -6.96
C GLY A 52 -10.25 -0.14 -7.95
N GLN A 53 -9.37 0.73 -7.49
CA GLN A 53 -8.19 1.17 -8.23
C GLN A 53 -6.95 0.86 -7.40
N ALA A 54 -5.89 0.40 -8.06
CA ALA A 54 -4.63 0.13 -7.40
C ALA A 54 -3.46 0.51 -8.31
N THR A 55 -2.55 1.29 -7.75
CA THR A 55 -1.29 1.72 -8.36
C THR A 55 -0.17 1.36 -7.41
N ALA A 56 0.84 0.65 -7.88
CA ALA A 56 2.02 0.35 -7.09
C ALA A 56 3.26 0.43 -7.97
N LEU A 57 4.10 1.43 -7.71
CA LEU A 57 5.27 1.73 -8.50
C LEU A 57 6.46 2.15 -7.63
N VAL A 58 7.64 1.94 -8.19
CA VAL A 58 8.91 2.43 -7.65
C VAL A 58 9.61 3.25 -8.73
N LEU A 59 10.20 4.37 -8.35
CA LEU A 59 11.09 5.15 -9.20
C LEU A 59 12.55 4.89 -8.76
N PRO A 60 13.36 4.18 -9.57
CA PRO A 60 14.76 3.93 -9.24
C PRO A 60 15.58 5.23 -9.19
N GLU A 61 16.68 5.25 -8.43
CA GLU A 61 17.56 6.43 -8.33
C GLU A 61 18.38 6.71 -9.61
N GLN A 62 18.44 5.74 -10.52
CA GLN A 62 19.23 5.85 -11.74
C GLN A 62 18.73 7.00 -12.64
N SER A 63 19.65 7.88 -13.06
CA SER A 63 19.36 8.99 -13.97
C SER A 63 18.64 8.51 -15.25
N GLY A 64 17.43 9.00 -15.48
CA GLY A 64 16.61 8.68 -16.66
C GLY A 64 15.84 7.36 -16.55
N ALA A 65 15.81 6.72 -15.38
CA ALA A 65 14.92 5.60 -15.14
C ALA A 65 13.44 6.05 -15.15
N GLY A 66 12.58 5.20 -15.72
CA GLY A 66 11.13 5.35 -15.61
C GLY A 66 10.57 4.65 -14.38
N GLU A 67 9.28 4.84 -14.12
CA GLU A 67 8.54 4.16 -13.06
C GLU A 67 8.41 2.66 -13.35
N TRP A 68 8.63 1.83 -12.34
CA TRP A 68 8.55 0.37 -12.43
C TRP A 68 7.37 -0.13 -11.62
N ALA A 69 6.48 -0.91 -12.25
CA ALA A 69 5.38 -1.56 -11.56
C ALA A 69 5.90 -2.61 -10.56
N ILE A 70 5.34 -2.59 -9.35
CA ILE A 70 5.71 -3.52 -8.28
C ILE A 70 4.94 -4.84 -8.42
N PHE A 71 3.65 -4.76 -8.75
CA PHE A 71 2.78 -5.93 -8.91
C PHE A 71 2.81 -6.49 -10.35
N PRO A 72 2.59 -7.81 -10.52
CA PRO A 72 2.30 -8.80 -9.48
C PRO A 72 3.52 -9.24 -8.68
N GLY A 73 3.30 -9.53 -7.39
CA GLY A 73 4.37 -9.71 -6.43
C GLY A 73 3.91 -9.52 -5.00
N LYS A 74 4.89 -9.49 -4.09
CA LYS A 74 4.70 -9.23 -2.67
C LYS A 74 5.53 -8.01 -2.27
N ILE A 75 5.01 -7.20 -1.37
CA ILE A 75 5.75 -6.16 -0.69
C ILE A 75 5.48 -6.22 0.80
N ASP A 76 6.55 -6.27 1.60
CA ASP A 76 6.49 -6.10 3.05
C ASP A 76 6.99 -4.70 3.38
N LEU A 77 6.16 -3.91 4.09
CA LEU A 77 6.47 -2.56 4.54
C LEU A 77 6.53 -2.56 6.06
N GLU A 78 7.67 -2.14 6.59
CA GLU A 78 7.94 -2.07 8.02
C GLU A 78 8.10 -0.61 8.43
N PHE A 79 7.09 -0.12 9.15
CA PHE A 79 7.06 1.20 9.76
C PHE A 79 7.36 1.09 11.27
N PRO A 80 7.63 2.20 11.97
CA PRO A 80 8.01 2.15 13.40
C PRO A 80 6.98 1.46 14.30
N THR A 81 5.68 1.62 14.01
CA THR A 81 4.59 1.07 14.84
C THR A 81 3.74 0.03 14.13
N HIS A 82 3.85 -0.09 12.81
CA HIS A 82 2.97 -0.93 12.00
C HIS A 82 3.74 -1.70 10.93
N LYS A 83 3.22 -2.87 10.58
CA LYS A 83 3.66 -3.65 9.42
C LYS A 83 2.51 -3.79 8.44
N VAL A 84 2.77 -3.45 7.18
CA VAL A 84 1.82 -3.68 6.08
C VAL A 84 2.42 -4.66 5.10
N THR A 85 1.70 -5.74 4.80
CA THR A 85 2.06 -6.66 3.73
C THR A 85 1.00 -6.56 2.64
N ILE A 86 1.45 -6.51 1.38
CA ILE A 86 0.57 -6.56 0.22
C ILE A 86 1.07 -7.64 -0.72
N GLU A 87 0.17 -8.51 -1.16
CA GLU A 87 0.52 -9.60 -2.07
C GLU A 87 -0.52 -9.70 -3.18
N ASN A 88 -0.06 -9.69 -4.43
CA ASN A 88 -0.88 -10.02 -5.58
C ASN A 88 -0.25 -11.18 -6.35
N GLN A 89 -0.96 -12.30 -6.43
CA GLN A 89 -0.50 -13.52 -7.10
C GLN A 89 -0.99 -13.66 -8.56
N SER A 90 -1.78 -12.70 -9.06
CA SER A 90 -2.35 -12.77 -10.41
C SER A 90 -1.30 -12.38 -11.47
N PRO A 91 -1.00 -13.23 -12.46
CA PRO A 91 -0.02 -12.91 -13.50
C PRO A 91 -0.34 -11.65 -14.31
N SER A 92 -1.63 -11.29 -14.42
CA SER A 92 -2.10 -10.12 -15.16
C SER A 92 -2.40 -8.92 -14.25
N PHE A 93 -2.13 -9.02 -12.94
CA PHE A 93 -2.61 -8.11 -11.91
C PHE A 93 -4.14 -7.96 -11.88
N ALA A 94 -4.76 -8.56 -10.87
CA ALA A 94 -6.19 -8.40 -10.61
C ALA A 94 -6.35 -7.94 -9.16
N ILE A 95 -6.94 -6.76 -8.95
CA ILE A 95 -7.04 -6.13 -7.62
C ILE A 95 -7.82 -7.02 -6.64
N GLU A 96 -8.81 -7.77 -7.13
CA GLU A 96 -9.63 -8.71 -6.37
C GLU A 96 -8.82 -9.92 -5.87
N LEU A 97 -7.65 -10.17 -6.47
CA LEU A 97 -6.70 -11.21 -6.06
C LEU A 97 -5.51 -10.64 -5.27
N THR A 98 -5.58 -9.36 -4.88
CA THR A 98 -4.65 -8.75 -3.92
C THR A 98 -5.11 -9.08 -2.50
N LYS A 99 -4.15 -9.37 -1.64
CA LYS A 99 -4.34 -9.46 -0.20
C LYS A 99 -3.53 -8.41 0.51
N VAL A 100 -4.11 -7.83 1.55
CA VAL A 100 -3.47 -6.82 2.40
C VAL A 100 -3.56 -7.27 3.86
N TRP A 101 -2.43 -7.21 4.55
CA TRP A 101 -2.35 -7.47 5.98
C TRP A 101 -1.82 -6.23 6.69
N LEU A 102 -2.43 -5.89 7.82
CA LEU A 102 -1.97 -4.90 8.78
C LEU A 102 -1.64 -5.63 10.08
N ASP A 103 -0.40 -5.53 10.54
CA ASP A 103 0.09 -6.15 11.79
C ASP A 103 -0.21 -7.67 11.87
N ASN A 104 -0.01 -8.36 10.75
CA ASN A 104 -0.30 -9.79 10.53
C ASN A 104 -1.79 -10.18 10.51
N GLN A 105 -2.71 -9.20 10.60
CA GLN A 105 -4.13 -9.43 10.40
C GLN A 105 -4.52 -9.11 8.96
N GLU A 106 -5.19 -10.04 8.28
CA GLU A 106 -5.72 -9.78 6.93
C GLU A 106 -6.86 -8.76 7.02
N VAL A 107 -6.77 -7.69 6.21
CA VAL A 107 -7.74 -6.58 6.16
C VAL A 107 -8.25 -6.33 4.73
N SER A 108 -8.03 -7.28 3.82
CA SER A 108 -8.37 -7.20 2.39
C SER A 108 -9.85 -6.84 2.14
N HIS A 109 -10.76 -7.24 3.02
CA HIS A 109 -12.21 -7.06 2.86
C HIS A 109 -12.73 -5.78 3.51
N GLU A 110 -11.97 -5.23 4.45
CA GLU A 110 -12.28 -3.99 5.16
C GLU A 110 -11.53 -2.80 4.57
N LEU A 111 -10.50 -3.03 3.76
CA LEU A 111 -9.71 -1.97 3.16
C LEU A 111 -10.63 -1.00 2.43
N LEU A 112 -10.48 0.29 2.72
CA LEU A 112 -11.09 1.39 2.00
C LEU A 112 -9.99 2.09 1.20
N ASP A 113 -8.96 2.57 1.89
CA ASP A 113 -7.79 3.21 1.26
C ASP A 113 -6.49 2.65 1.84
N LEU A 114 -5.47 2.56 1.00
CA LEU A 114 -4.08 2.45 1.39
C LEU A 114 -3.30 3.46 0.57
N MET A 115 -2.59 4.37 1.23
CA MET A 115 -1.67 5.29 0.58
C MET A 115 -0.33 5.19 1.27
N ILE A 116 0.69 4.90 0.50
CA ILE A 116 2.08 4.93 0.93
C ILE A 116 2.84 5.68 -0.18
N ASP A 117 3.26 6.89 0.11
CA ASP A 117 4.04 7.73 -0.79
C ASP A 117 5.30 8.19 -0.06
N ILE A 118 6.41 7.56 -0.41
CA ILE A 118 7.73 7.84 0.13
C ILE A 118 8.54 8.39 -1.03
N ASN A 119 8.73 9.70 -1.06
CA ASN A 119 9.26 10.43 -2.21
C ASN A 119 10.41 11.35 -1.76
N ALA A 120 11.63 11.03 -2.19
CA ALA A 120 12.83 11.82 -1.91
C ALA A 120 12.87 13.12 -2.70
N ILE A 121 12.31 13.12 -3.91
CA ILE A 121 12.38 14.24 -4.85
C ILE A 121 11.60 15.43 -4.28
N ASP A 122 10.41 15.14 -3.75
CA ASP A 122 9.50 16.14 -3.19
C ASP A 122 9.59 16.25 -1.66
N ASN A 123 10.51 15.51 -1.03
CA ASN A 123 10.68 15.42 0.43
C ASN A 123 9.36 15.11 1.17
N GLN A 124 8.67 14.08 0.70
CA GLN A 124 7.36 13.65 1.22
C GLN A 124 7.46 12.22 1.75
N VAL A 125 6.94 12.01 2.96
CA VAL A 125 6.76 10.70 3.58
C VAL A 125 5.33 10.69 4.12
N SER A 126 4.46 9.89 3.51
CA SER A 126 3.07 9.73 3.92
C SER A 126 2.69 8.27 3.83
N ALA A 127 2.14 7.73 4.91
CA ALA A 127 1.64 6.36 4.94
C ALA A 127 0.39 6.29 5.81
N TYR A 128 -0.75 5.92 5.22
CA TYR A 128 -1.99 5.69 5.95
C TYR A 128 -2.79 4.55 5.35
N LEU A 129 -3.63 3.95 6.19
CA LEU A 129 -4.55 2.89 5.80
C LEU A 129 -5.91 3.17 6.45
N THR A 130 -6.97 3.17 5.64
CA THR A 130 -8.35 3.36 6.11
C THR A 130 -9.10 2.04 5.98
N LEU A 131 -9.77 1.63 7.07
CA LEU A 131 -10.64 0.47 7.12
C LEU A 131 -12.10 0.89 7.28
N PHE A 132 -12.99 0.20 6.58
CA PHE A 132 -14.44 0.28 6.70
C PHE A 132 -14.98 -1.05 7.25
N ARG A 133 -15.69 -1.00 8.37
CA ARG A 133 -16.39 -2.15 8.94
C ARG A 133 -17.90 -1.89 8.97
N PRO A 134 -18.69 -2.60 8.15
CA PRO A 134 -20.15 -2.49 8.20
C PRO A 134 -20.69 -3.08 9.50
N LYS A 135 -21.71 -2.45 10.10
CA LYS A 135 -22.42 -2.99 11.27
C LYS A 135 -23.87 -3.31 10.92
N LEU A 136 -24.35 -4.47 11.38
CA LEU A 136 -25.76 -4.87 11.23
C LEU A 136 -26.72 -3.98 12.02
N PHE A 137 -26.24 -3.43 13.15
CA PHE A 137 -26.97 -2.50 14.01
C PHE A 137 -26.03 -1.38 14.42
N GLY A 138 -26.48 -0.12 14.30
CA GLY A 138 -25.67 1.06 14.59
C GLY A 138 -25.05 1.69 13.32
N ALA A 139 -24.25 2.74 13.51
CA ALA A 139 -23.52 3.38 12.43
C ALA A 139 -22.32 2.53 12.01
N ASP A 140 -22.03 2.52 10.71
CA ASP A 140 -20.82 1.91 10.17
C ASP A 140 -19.56 2.54 10.77
N GLU A 141 -18.49 1.78 10.83
CA GLU A 141 -17.24 2.20 11.43
C GLU A 141 -16.17 2.44 10.37
N VAL A 142 -15.60 3.64 10.36
CA VAL A 142 -14.46 4.00 9.51
C VAL A 142 -13.32 4.40 10.41
N ALA A 143 -12.15 3.78 10.21
CA ALA A 143 -10.96 4.04 11.00
C ALA A 143 -9.76 4.26 10.08
N THR A 144 -9.08 5.38 10.23
CA THR A 144 -7.82 5.67 9.53
C THR A 144 -6.66 5.49 10.49
N TYR A 145 -5.71 4.67 10.08
CA TYR A 145 -4.47 4.38 10.77
C TYR A 145 -3.35 5.15 10.07
N THR A 146 -2.73 6.09 10.79
CA THR A 146 -1.47 6.70 10.39
C THR A 146 -0.35 5.71 10.66
N LEU A 147 0.41 5.36 9.63
CA LEU A 147 1.46 4.33 9.70
C LEU A 147 2.83 4.90 10.04
N ILE A 148 3.07 6.19 9.74
CA ILE A 148 4.27 6.99 10.07
C ILE A 148 3.83 8.32 10.66
#